data_AF-A0A6G0V6K1-F1
#
_entry.id   AF-A0A6G0V6K1-F1
#
_cell.length_a   1.000
_cell.length_b   1.000
_cell.length_c   1.000
_cell.angle_alpha   90.00
_cell.angle_beta   90.00
_cell.angle_gamma   90.00
#
_symmetry.space_group_name_H-M   'P 1'
#
loop_
_entity.id
_entity.type
_entity.pdbx_description
1 polymer ?
#
loop_
_entity_poly.entity_id
_entity_poly.type
_entity_poly.pdbx_seq_one_letter_code
_entity_poly.pdbx_strand_id
1 'polypeptide(L)'
;MSNPPPYYNQPGVQYQPYGQPYGQPYPAGQYYPNQPPPQIIYRDAPRDNGYDANTCWLISLLTLCCGCLIGEACCDSDVDADVGLPLIVCMLTFIRRTFASVPVVYTHRSGRRVKERLARAMERGNSNKLVLKVPKGTQDFGPREAAVREAVKKQIIDVFKIHGGEEIDTPVFEMRDILQGKFGEEAGKLIYNLEDQGGELYSMRYDLTVPFARYLAMNKIQSMKRYQISKVYRRDNPAMTRGRFREFYQCDFDIAGQHEALLPEAECVRIVAEVLTKLDIGTFEIKLNHRQLLEGLMESAGISAKDFKPVASSIDKLDKVPSWDSIAEELTKEKNIDPEAVNRLGTYICYRQKNPKLTNSEYLEHVLQDPVLNTNPKVTTAVKELEKLSIFMDSFGVSQSVFFDPSLARGLDYYTGVIYEAVVKGFTNASTGDSGGKSAEQIEENNVGSVAAGGRYDNLVAMLLGAKGGKSNVPCCGVSFGIERLFAIIQKKLEEVKKPIRTVETDIYIASAQKGMLVSRLKIIRQMWDHNLRAETSFKANPKLLDQLQYCESRMIPFALIIGEEELAKNVCKVREIGTRDELTISLTNIEQEVSKFIDAWKSGSKYRPTSESSQPSSPMSP
;
A
#
# COMPACT_ATOMS: atom_id res chain seq x y z
N MET A 1 30.32 -35.67 -11.36
CA MET A 1 31.08 -35.39 -12.60
C MET A 1 30.30 -35.97 -13.76
N SER A 2 29.54 -35.11 -14.44
CA SER A 2 28.75 -35.48 -15.62
C SER A 2 28.64 -34.22 -16.48
N ASN A 3 29.31 -34.27 -17.63
CA ASN A 3 29.40 -33.18 -18.61
C ASN A 3 28.03 -32.86 -19.22
N PRO A 4 27.74 -31.58 -19.54
CA PRO A 4 26.62 -31.21 -20.40
C PRO A 4 26.99 -31.34 -21.91
N PRO A 5 26.00 -31.46 -22.81
CA PRO A 5 26.22 -31.72 -24.24
C PRO A 5 26.52 -30.44 -25.06
N PRO A 6 27.05 -30.57 -26.29
CA PRO A 6 27.64 -29.45 -27.04
C PRO A 6 26.61 -28.60 -27.80
N TYR A 7 26.86 -27.29 -27.84
CA TYR A 7 26.13 -26.30 -28.63
C TYR A 7 26.45 -26.41 -30.13
N TYR A 8 25.40 -26.38 -30.95
CA TYR A 8 25.48 -26.26 -32.41
C TYR A 8 25.87 -24.84 -32.82
N ASN A 9 26.95 -24.71 -33.61
CA ASN A 9 27.35 -23.50 -34.31
C ASN A 9 26.54 -23.34 -35.61
N GLN A 10 25.89 -22.18 -35.79
CA GLN A 10 25.60 -21.63 -37.13
C GLN A 10 26.34 -20.29 -37.29
N PRO A 11 27.01 -20.05 -38.43
CA PRO A 11 27.81 -18.85 -38.64
C PRO A 11 26.99 -17.70 -39.21
N GLY A 12 27.21 -16.49 -38.71
CA GLY A 12 26.95 -15.27 -39.49
C GLY A 12 26.20 -14.15 -38.78
N VAL A 13 26.79 -13.52 -37.76
CA VAL A 13 26.64 -12.07 -37.50
C VAL A 13 27.94 -11.57 -36.87
N GLN A 14 28.64 -10.66 -37.53
CA GLN A 14 29.80 -9.95 -36.99
C GLN A 14 29.34 -9.00 -35.86
N TYR A 15 29.78 -9.24 -34.63
CA TYR A 15 29.69 -8.26 -33.55
C TYR A 15 30.98 -7.42 -33.51
N GLN A 16 30.88 -6.12 -33.73
CA GLN A 16 31.95 -5.17 -33.41
C GLN A 16 31.99 -4.93 -31.88
N PRO A 17 33.19 -4.91 -31.26
CA PRO A 17 33.31 -4.72 -29.82
C PRO A 17 33.31 -3.23 -29.47
N TYR A 18 32.29 -2.76 -28.74
CA TYR A 18 32.37 -1.48 -28.04
C TYR A 18 32.65 -1.73 -26.56
N GLY A 19 33.93 -1.70 -26.22
CA GLY A 19 34.38 -1.30 -24.90
C GLY A 19 35.16 0.01 -25.06
N GLN A 20 34.80 1.04 -24.29
CA GLN A 20 35.73 2.04 -23.74
C GLN A 20 35.06 2.82 -22.59
N PRO A 21 35.85 3.35 -21.65
CA PRO A 21 35.48 3.51 -20.24
C PRO A 21 34.81 4.84 -19.92
N TYR A 22 34.06 4.87 -18.82
CA TYR A 22 33.46 6.07 -18.27
C TYR A 22 34.50 7.11 -17.83
N GLY A 23 34.39 8.31 -18.39
CA GLY A 23 34.99 9.53 -17.84
C GLY A 23 35.55 10.45 -18.91
N GLN A 24 34.76 11.44 -19.35
CA GLN A 24 35.13 12.84 -19.69
C GLN A 24 33.91 13.58 -20.31
N PRO A 25 33.78 14.90 -20.13
CA PRO A 25 32.53 15.64 -20.39
C PRO A 25 32.35 16.04 -21.86
N TYR A 26 31.11 16.05 -22.35
CA TYR A 26 30.77 16.45 -23.72
C TYR A 26 30.98 17.96 -23.97
N PRO A 27 31.61 18.37 -25.08
CA PRO A 27 31.67 19.77 -25.49
C PRO A 27 30.40 20.23 -26.23
N ALA A 28 30.08 21.51 -26.06
CA ALA A 28 28.92 22.18 -26.61
C ALA A 28 29.03 22.46 -28.12
N GLY A 29 27.89 22.26 -28.81
CA GLY A 29 27.48 23.00 -30.00
C GLY A 29 28.14 22.64 -31.33
N GLN A 30 27.37 22.07 -32.25
CA GLN A 30 27.40 22.46 -33.67
C GLN A 30 26.12 22.01 -34.39
N TYR A 31 25.42 23.02 -34.93
CA TYR A 31 24.31 22.95 -35.86
C TYR A 31 24.76 22.38 -37.22
N TYR A 32 23.88 21.69 -37.94
CA TYR A 32 23.87 21.69 -39.41
C TYR A 32 22.49 22.10 -39.96
N PRO A 33 22.45 22.79 -41.12
CA PRO A 33 21.33 23.63 -41.55
C PRO A 33 20.42 22.95 -42.59
N ASN A 34 19.32 23.65 -42.90
CA ASN A 34 18.45 23.58 -44.10
C ASN A 34 17.06 22.95 -43.91
N GLN A 35 16.06 23.79 -43.57
CA GLN A 35 14.85 24.05 -44.39
C GLN A 35 14.29 25.44 -44.04
N PRO A 36 13.82 26.26 -45.01
CA PRO A 36 13.29 27.59 -44.72
C PRO A 36 11.86 27.50 -44.17
N PRO A 37 11.47 28.34 -43.19
CA PRO A 37 10.09 28.43 -42.74
C PRO A 37 9.21 29.14 -43.80
N PRO A 38 7.93 28.78 -43.92
CA PRO A 38 7.02 29.41 -44.87
C PRO A 38 6.80 30.90 -44.54
N GLN A 39 6.96 31.77 -45.53
CA GLN A 39 6.61 33.18 -45.47
C GLN A 39 5.08 33.34 -45.36
N ILE A 40 4.61 33.96 -44.28
CA ILE A 40 3.25 34.47 -44.19
C ILE A 40 3.30 35.96 -44.54
N ILE A 41 2.73 36.28 -45.69
CA ILE A 41 2.50 37.64 -46.19
C ILE A 41 1.37 38.26 -45.37
N TYR A 42 1.64 39.34 -44.63
CA TYR A 42 0.58 40.17 -44.06
C TYR A 42 0.10 41.15 -45.13
N ARG A 43 -1.17 41.01 -45.54
CA ARG A 43 -1.92 42.05 -46.26
C ARG A 43 -2.45 43.05 -45.23
N ASP A 44 -2.26 44.33 -45.53
CA ASP A 44 -2.80 45.45 -44.76
C ASP A 44 -4.32 45.65 -44.92
N ALA A 45 -4.87 46.31 -43.90
CA ALA A 45 -6.14 47.05 -43.76
C ALA A 45 -7.38 46.30 -43.22
N PRO A 46 -8.32 46.98 -42.50
CA PRO A 46 -8.35 48.39 -42.09
C PRO A 46 -8.45 48.64 -40.56
N ARG A 47 -8.11 49.87 -40.18
CA ARG A 47 -8.47 50.52 -38.91
C ARG A 47 -9.99 50.76 -38.89
N ASP A 48 -10.65 50.41 -37.79
CA ASP A 48 -11.55 51.26 -37.00
C ASP A 48 -12.49 50.45 -36.08
N ASN A 49 -13.02 51.15 -35.08
CA ASN A 49 -13.89 50.75 -33.96
C ASN A 49 -13.09 50.50 -32.68
N GLY A 50 -12.95 51.43 -31.74
CA GLY A 50 -13.74 52.63 -31.46
C GLY A 50 -13.90 52.74 -29.94
N TYR A 51 -12.86 53.23 -29.27
CA TYR A 51 -12.94 53.78 -27.91
C TYR A 51 -11.93 54.92 -27.81
N ASP A 52 -12.39 56.08 -27.37
CA ASP A 52 -11.56 57.28 -27.17
C ASP A 52 -10.52 57.01 -26.07
N ALA A 53 -9.26 57.34 -26.36
CA ALA A 53 -8.14 57.25 -25.43
C ALA A 53 -8.43 57.95 -24.08
N ASN A 54 -9.32 58.95 -24.08
CA ASN A 54 -9.77 59.65 -22.88
C ASN A 54 -10.56 58.75 -21.91
N THR A 55 -11.29 57.74 -22.39
CA THR A 55 -12.06 56.84 -21.51
C THR A 55 -11.16 55.86 -20.76
N CYS A 56 -10.13 55.33 -21.43
CA CYS A 56 -9.13 54.49 -20.78
C CYS A 56 -8.26 55.30 -19.82
N TRP A 57 -7.93 56.55 -20.15
CA TRP A 57 -7.22 57.46 -19.26
C TRP A 57 -8.03 57.80 -18.00
N LEU A 58 -9.33 58.06 -18.13
CA LEU A 58 -10.20 58.38 -16.99
C LEU A 58 -10.33 57.19 -16.02
N ILE A 59 -10.40 55.96 -16.53
CA ILE A 59 -10.46 54.73 -15.72
C ILE A 59 -9.14 54.51 -14.99
N SER A 60 -8.00 54.70 -15.66
CA SER A 60 -6.69 54.59 -15.03
C SER A 60 -6.44 55.68 -13.98
N LEU A 61 -6.89 56.92 -14.24
CA LEU A 61 -6.78 58.04 -13.31
C LEU A 61 -7.66 57.83 -12.06
N LEU A 62 -8.90 57.37 -12.24
CA LEU A 62 -9.81 57.06 -11.13
C LEU A 62 -9.28 55.91 -10.26
N THR A 63 -8.65 54.90 -10.88
CA THR A 63 -8.06 53.77 -10.15
C THR A 63 -6.81 54.21 -9.36
N LEU A 64 -5.99 55.10 -9.93
CA LEU A 64 -4.84 55.68 -9.22
C LEU A 64 -5.28 56.62 -8.08
N CYS A 65 -6.27 57.48 -8.31
CA CYS A 65 -6.80 58.38 -7.27
C CYS A 65 -7.43 57.61 -6.12
N CYS A 66 -8.15 56.51 -6.38
CA CYS A 66 -8.65 55.63 -5.32
C CYS A 66 -7.51 54.95 -4.54
N GLY A 67 -6.42 54.55 -5.22
CA GLY A 67 -5.25 53.98 -4.56
C GLY A 67 -4.53 54.97 -3.64
N CYS A 68 -4.40 56.24 -4.05
CA CYS A 68 -3.79 57.29 -3.22
C CYS A 68 -4.67 57.70 -2.02
N LEU A 69 -5.99 57.82 -2.20
CA LEU A 69 -6.91 58.15 -1.11
C LEU A 69 -6.98 57.06 -0.03
N ILE A 70 -6.85 55.79 -0.43
CA ILE A 70 -6.77 54.65 0.52
C ILE A 70 -5.39 54.63 1.20
N GLY A 71 -4.33 55.04 0.50
CA GLY A 71 -2.97 55.11 1.04
C GLY A 71 -2.76 56.22 2.08
N GLU A 72 -3.38 57.39 1.92
CA GLU A 72 -3.32 58.49 2.90
C GLU A 72 -4.24 58.26 4.10
N ALA A 73 -5.43 57.70 3.91
CA ALA A 73 -6.37 57.40 5.01
C ALA A 73 -5.86 56.29 5.97
N CYS A 74 -4.87 55.48 5.54
CA CYS A 74 -4.25 54.45 6.38
C CYS A 74 -2.93 54.91 7.05
N CYS A 75 -2.43 56.11 6.76
CA CYS A 75 -1.12 56.58 7.22
C CYS A 75 -1.16 57.74 8.24
N ASP A 76 -2.32 58.35 8.49
CA ASP A 76 -2.49 59.35 9.57
C ASP A 76 -3.33 58.77 10.72
N SER A 77 -2.82 58.88 11.96
CA SER A 77 -3.39 58.26 13.16
C SER A 77 -4.55 59.04 13.82
N ASP A 78 -5.17 60.00 13.13
CA ASP A 78 -6.24 60.85 13.68
C ASP A 78 -7.43 61.07 12.72
N VAL A 79 -7.86 60.04 11.98
CA VAL A 79 -9.10 60.11 11.20
C VAL A 79 -10.17 59.19 11.81
N ASP A 80 -11.21 59.80 12.38
CA ASP A 80 -12.37 59.11 12.94
C ASP A 80 -13.02 58.14 11.94
N ALA A 81 -13.22 56.90 12.39
CA ALA A 81 -13.69 55.78 11.57
C ALA A 81 -15.13 55.91 11.03
N ASP A 82 -15.86 56.97 11.38
CA ASP A 82 -17.28 57.17 11.02
C ASP A 82 -17.52 57.88 9.68
N VAL A 83 -16.47 58.32 8.96
CA VAL A 83 -16.63 59.01 7.66
C VAL A 83 -16.06 58.23 6.45
N GLY A 84 -15.10 57.32 6.67
CA GLY A 84 -14.40 56.61 5.58
C GLY A 84 -15.18 55.44 4.95
N LEU A 85 -15.87 54.65 5.78
CA LEU A 85 -16.61 53.45 5.33
C LEU A 85 -17.82 53.77 4.41
N PRO A 86 -18.62 54.83 4.68
CA PRO A 86 -19.75 55.19 3.83
C PRO A 86 -19.36 55.60 2.41
N LEU A 87 -18.22 56.29 2.24
CA LEU A 87 -17.71 56.76 0.95
C LEU A 87 -17.25 55.61 0.04
N ILE A 88 -16.59 54.61 0.61
CA ILE A 88 -16.15 53.39 -0.11
C ILE A 88 -17.35 52.57 -0.55
N VAL A 89 -18.37 52.43 0.31
CA VAL A 89 -19.61 51.73 -0.02
C VAL A 89 -20.40 52.47 -1.11
N CYS A 90 -20.44 53.81 -1.08
CA CYS A 90 -21.11 54.61 -2.12
C CYS A 90 -20.42 54.46 -3.49
N MET A 91 -19.08 54.49 -3.54
CA MET A 91 -18.32 54.28 -4.79
C MET A 91 -18.51 52.87 -5.37
N LEU A 92 -18.42 51.83 -4.54
CA LEU A 92 -18.61 50.45 -4.98
C LEU A 92 -20.04 50.21 -5.48
N THR A 93 -21.03 50.86 -4.86
CA THR A 93 -22.44 50.79 -5.28
C THR A 93 -22.68 51.54 -6.60
N PHE A 94 -22.00 52.66 -6.83
CA PHE A 94 -22.04 53.39 -8.10
C PHE A 94 -21.41 52.56 -9.24
N ILE A 95 -20.23 51.99 -9.03
CA ILE A 95 -19.57 51.11 -10.02
C ILE A 95 -20.47 49.91 -10.36
N ARG A 96 -21.09 49.30 -9.34
CA ARG A 96 -21.98 48.15 -9.54
C ARG A 96 -23.27 48.51 -10.26
N ARG A 97 -23.81 49.73 -10.10
CA ARG A 97 -25.01 50.19 -10.81
C ARG A 97 -24.74 50.62 -12.25
N THR A 98 -23.58 51.22 -12.54
CA THR A 98 -23.27 51.75 -13.88
C THR A 98 -22.87 50.67 -14.89
N PHE A 99 -22.36 49.51 -14.43
CA PHE A 99 -21.84 48.45 -15.31
C PHE A 99 -22.63 47.13 -15.30
N ALA A 100 -23.77 47.05 -14.60
CA ALA A 100 -24.50 45.78 -14.42
C ALA A 100 -25.54 45.45 -15.52
N SER A 101 -25.63 46.18 -16.63
CA SER A 101 -26.64 45.89 -17.66
C SER A 101 -26.12 46.09 -19.08
N VAL A 102 -25.25 45.20 -19.56
CA VAL A 102 -25.19 44.86 -20.99
C VAL A 102 -24.83 43.37 -21.13
N PRO A 103 -25.76 42.47 -21.50
CA PRO A 103 -25.42 41.09 -21.80
C PRO A 103 -24.90 41.03 -23.24
N VAL A 104 -23.58 40.92 -23.43
CA VAL A 104 -23.01 40.63 -24.74
C VAL A 104 -22.75 39.14 -24.85
N VAL A 105 -23.59 38.46 -25.62
CA VAL A 105 -23.35 37.10 -26.11
C VAL A 105 -22.29 37.18 -27.22
N TYR A 106 -21.12 36.56 -27.02
CA TYR A 106 -20.20 36.23 -28.11
C TYR A 106 -19.90 34.73 -28.11
N THR A 107 -20.48 34.04 -29.09
CA THR A 107 -20.01 32.75 -29.58
C THR A 107 -18.79 32.99 -30.47
N HIS A 108 -17.57 32.71 -30.00
CA HIS A 108 -16.44 32.53 -30.92
C HIS A 108 -15.34 31.61 -30.38
N ARG A 109 -14.82 30.75 -31.27
CA ARG A 109 -13.84 29.67 -31.10
C ARG A 109 -12.43 30.09 -30.60
N SER A 110 -12.26 31.24 -29.93
CA SER A 110 -10.96 31.80 -29.52
C SER A 110 -10.66 31.71 -28.00
N GLY A 111 -11.62 31.30 -27.17
CA GLY A 111 -11.47 31.23 -25.71
C GLY A 111 -10.44 30.22 -25.18
N ARG A 112 -10.09 29.19 -25.96
CA ARG A 112 -9.07 28.18 -25.56
C ARG A 112 -7.66 28.76 -25.56
N ARG A 113 -7.31 29.56 -26.57
CA ARG A 113 -5.97 30.18 -26.72
C ARG A 113 -5.71 31.31 -25.72
N VAL A 114 -6.75 32.05 -25.33
CA VAL A 114 -6.61 33.12 -24.31
C VAL A 114 -6.48 32.53 -22.92
N LYS A 115 -7.25 31.48 -22.57
CA LYS A 115 -7.07 30.74 -21.31
C LYS A 115 -5.69 30.07 -21.21
N GLU A 116 -5.19 29.48 -22.29
CA GLU A 116 -3.84 28.89 -22.33
C GLU A 116 -2.73 29.95 -22.21
N ARG A 117 -2.89 31.12 -22.83
CA ARG A 117 -1.93 32.22 -22.69
C ARG A 117 -1.95 32.86 -21.30
N LEU A 118 -3.13 33.03 -20.69
CA LEU A 118 -3.24 33.51 -19.31
C LEU A 118 -2.71 32.48 -18.31
N ALA A 119 -2.98 31.19 -18.52
CA ALA A 119 -2.42 30.11 -17.71
C ALA A 119 -0.88 30.09 -17.80
N ARG A 120 -0.31 30.19 -19.01
CA ARG A 120 1.14 30.29 -19.22
C ARG A 120 1.75 31.58 -18.68
N ALA A 121 0.98 32.68 -18.65
CA ALA A 121 1.43 33.95 -18.05
C ALA A 121 1.38 33.90 -16.51
N MET A 122 0.37 33.24 -15.93
CA MET A 122 0.28 32.98 -14.49
C MET A 122 1.35 31.98 -14.02
N GLU A 123 1.71 30.98 -14.84
CA GLU A 123 2.84 30.07 -14.58
C GLU A 123 4.21 30.76 -14.64
N ARG A 124 4.33 31.85 -15.40
CA ARG A 124 5.58 32.64 -15.52
C ARG A 124 5.74 33.71 -14.45
N GLY A 125 4.67 34.05 -13.73
CA GLY A 125 4.65 35.12 -12.71
C GLY A 125 4.85 34.66 -11.27
N ASN A 126 4.77 33.35 -11.01
CA ASN A 126 5.13 32.78 -9.71
C ASN A 126 6.54 32.20 -9.84
N SER A 127 7.49 32.70 -9.05
CA SER A 127 8.76 32.02 -8.87
C SER A 127 8.45 30.55 -8.54
N ASN A 128 8.92 29.63 -9.40
CA ASN A 128 8.72 28.19 -9.25
C ASN A 128 9.46 27.73 -7.98
N LYS A 129 8.89 28.00 -6.80
CA LYS A 129 9.33 27.39 -5.56
C LYS A 129 8.89 25.94 -5.65
N LEU A 130 9.83 25.08 -6.02
CA LEU A 130 9.65 23.64 -6.07
C LEU A 130 9.02 23.20 -4.74
N VAL A 131 7.78 22.71 -4.80
CA VAL A 131 7.09 22.16 -3.63
C VAL A 131 7.52 20.70 -3.49
N LEU A 132 8.35 20.42 -2.49
CA LEU A 132 8.75 19.06 -2.13
C LEU A 132 7.55 18.33 -1.52
N LYS A 133 6.97 17.38 -2.26
CA LYS A 133 5.88 16.52 -1.79
C LYS A 133 5.87 15.20 -2.56
N VAL A 134 5.39 14.16 -1.91
CA VAL A 134 5.06 12.90 -2.56
C VAL A 134 3.77 13.02 -3.40
N PRO A 135 3.55 12.16 -4.40
CA PRO A 135 2.29 12.09 -5.12
C PRO A 135 1.07 11.91 -4.19
N LYS A 136 -0.07 12.48 -4.58
CA LYS A 136 -1.31 12.38 -3.79
C LYS A 136 -1.67 10.91 -3.54
N GLY A 137 -1.93 10.56 -2.29
CA GLY A 137 -2.30 9.20 -1.87
C GLY A 137 -1.13 8.22 -1.78
N THR A 138 0.11 8.71 -1.79
CA THR A 138 1.34 7.95 -1.50
C THR A 138 2.01 8.51 -0.25
N GLN A 139 2.94 7.78 0.35
CA GLN A 139 3.66 8.19 1.55
C GLN A 139 5.03 7.54 1.63
N ASP A 140 5.97 8.25 2.27
CA ASP A 140 7.26 7.70 2.66
C ASP A 140 7.13 7.01 4.02
N PHE A 141 7.96 6.00 4.26
CA PHE A 141 8.05 5.31 5.55
C PHE A 141 9.42 5.57 6.14
N GLY A 142 9.46 6.16 7.34
CA GLY A 142 10.69 6.36 8.07
C GLY A 142 11.26 5.04 8.61
N PRO A 143 12.46 5.06 9.23
CA PRO A 143 13.10 3.84 9.74
C PRO A 143 12.26 3.09 10.77
N ARG A 144 11.46 3.81 11.59
CA ARG A 144 10.58 3.21 12.60
C ARG A 144 9.44 2.44 11.93
N GLU A 145 8.74 3.08 11.01
CA GLU A 145 7.64 2.46 10.27
C GLU A 145 8.15 1.30 9.42
N ALA A 146 9.29 1.47 8.75
CA ALA A 146 9.93 0.42 7.96
C ALA A 146 10.28 -0.82 8.80
N ALA A 147 10.87 -0.64 9.99
CA ALA A 147 11.21 -1.76 10.89
C ALA A 147 9.96 -2.54 11.33
N VAL A 148 8.87 -1.85 11.67
CA VAL A 148 7.59 -2.50 12.01
C VAL A 148 7.03 -3.25 10.82
N ARG A 149 7.04 -2.64 9.64
CA ARG A 149 6.54 -3.26 8.41
C ARG A 149 7.29 -4.54 8.05
N GLU A 150 8.61 -4.52 8.12
CA GLU A 150 9.43 -5.71 7.85
C GLU A 150 9.20 -6.82 8.87
N ALA A 151 9.06 -6.50 10.16
CA ALA A 151 8.75 -7.47 11.19
C ALA A 151 7.39 -8.16 10.96
N VAL A 152 6.38 -7.40 10.54
CA VAL A 152 5.03 -7.93 10.23
C VAL A 152 5.04 -8.76 8.95
N LYS A 153 5.68 -8.28 7.88
CA LYS A 153 5.85 -9.06 6.64
C LYS A 153 6.52 -10.39 6.91
N LYS A 154 7.60 -10.41 7.70
CA LYS A 154 8.31 -11.64 8.08
C LYS A 154 7.37 -12.65 8.74
N GLN A 155 6.55 -12.22 9.69
CA GLN A 155 5.61 -13.12 10.37
C GLN A 155 4.58 -13.73 9.40
N ILE A 156 4.09 -12.94 8.44
CA ILE A 156 3.17 -13.40 7.39
C ILE A 156 3.88 -14.40 6.46
N ILE A 157 5.09 -14.07 5.98
CA ILE A 157 5.90 -14.94 5.12
C ILE A 157 6.17 -16.28 5.81
N ASP A 158 6.48 -16.28 7.10
CA ASP A 158 6.68 -17.52 7.85
C ASP A 158 5.44 -18.44 7.80
N VAL A 159 4.23 -17.87 7.93
CA VAL A 159 2.98 -18.65 7.81
C VAL A 159 2.82 -19.17 6.38
N PHE A 160 3.04 -18.34 5.37
CA PHE A 160 2.99 -18.77 3.97
C PHE A 160 3.96 -19.92 3.68
N LYS A 161 5.17 -19.88 4.25
CA LYS A 161 6.18 -20.95 4.11
C LYS A 161 5.81 -22.23 4.86
N ILE A 162 5.17 -22.13 6.04
CA ILE A 162 4.62 -23.30 6.76
C ILE A 162 3.61 -24.03 5.87
N HIS A 163 2.79 -23.29 5.13
CA HIS A 163 1.83 -23.85 4.18
C HIS A 163 2.43 -24.26 2.83
N GLY A 164 3.75 -24.16 2.65
CA GLY A 164 4.43 -24.57 1.43
C GLY A 164 4.25 -23.61 0.24
N GLY A 165 3.98 -22.32 0.50
CA GLY A 165 3.89 -21.31 -0.54
C GLY A 165 5.25 -20.96 -1.15
N GLU A 166 5.32 -20.97 -2.48
CA GLU A 166 6.46 -20.50 -3.26
C GLU A 166 6.36 -18.98 -3.51
N GLU A 167 7.49 -18.26 -3.41
CA GLU A 167 7.49 -16.82 -3.72
C GLU A 167 7.61 -16.59 -5.22
N ILE A 168 6.77 -15.71 -5.76
CA ILE A 168 6.94 -15.14 -7.10
C ILE A 168 6.97 -13.62 -7.02
N ASP A 169 7.54 -12.99 -8.04
CA ASP A 169 7.38 -11.56 -8.28
C ASP A 169 7.07 -11.29 -9.76
N THR A 170 6.32 -10.22 -10.00
CA THR A 170 5.88 -9.82 -11.34
C THR A 170 6.25 -8.36 -11.58
N PRO A 171 6.40 -7.92 -12.84
CA PRO A 171 6.61 -6.51 -13.15
C PRO A 171 5.54 -5.60 -12.52
N VAL A 172 5.92 -4.36 -12.20
CA VAL A 172 5.00 -3.39 -11.59
C VAL A 172 3.92 -2.90 -12.56
N PHE A 173 4.18 -2.98 -13.85
CA PHE A 173 3.24 -2.69 -14.93
C PHE A 173 3.05 -3.93 -15.80
N GLU A 174 1.83 -4.08 -16.31
CA GLU A 174 1.42 -5.13 -17.23
C GLU A 174 0.99 -4.49 -18.55
N MET A 175 0.90 -5.29 -19.63
CA MET A 175 0.24 -4.84 -20.86
C MET A 175 -1.19 -4.44 -20.52
N ARG A 176 -1.64 -3.30 -21.07
CA ARG A 176 -2.98 -2.74 -20.79
C ARG A 176 -4.10 -3.75 -21.05
N ASP A 177 -3.98 -4.52 -22.12
CA ASP A 177 -4.97 -5.53 -22.54
C ASP A 177 -5.10 -6.70 -21.55
N ILE A 178 -4.07 -6.96 -20.73
CA ILE A 178 -4.11 -8.00 -19.70
C ILE A 178 -5.04 -7.58 -18.55
N LEU A 179 -5.02 -6.29 -18.19
CA LEU A 179 -5.80 -5.75 -17.07
C LEU A 179 -7.22 -5.32 -17.48
N GLN A 180 -7.43 -4.99 -18.76
CA GLN A 180 -8.70 -4.48 -19.24
C GLN A 180 -9.83 -5.53 -19.15
N GLY A 181 -10.98 -5.12 -18.61
CA GLY A 181 -12.18 -5.96 -18.53
C GLY A 181 -12.16 -7.03 -17.44
N LYS A 182 -11.12 -7.09 -16.58
CA LYS A 182 -11.00 -8.10 -15.51
C LYS A 182 -11.59 -7.65 -14.16
N PHE A 183 -11.66 -6.34 -13.93
CA PHE A 183 -12.04 -5.74 -12.65
C PHE A 183 -13.45 -5.11 -12.65
N GLY A 184 -14.28 -5.44 -13.64
CA GLY A 184 -15.54 -4.71 -13.85
C GLY A 184 -15.34 -3.26 -14.32
N GLU A 185 -16.44 -2.56 -14.58
CA GLU A 185 -16.39 -1.21 -15.18
C GLU A 185 -15.86 -0.14 -14.23
N GLU A 186 -16.19 -0.23 -12.93
CA GLU A 186 -15.80 0.79 -11.95
C GLU A 186 -14.32 0.71 -11.59
N ALA A 187 -13.82 -0.48 -11.23
CA ALA A 187 -12.41 -0.62 -10.87
C ALA A 187 -11.48 -0.51 -12.09
N GLY A 188 -11.94 -0.86 -13.29
CA GLY A 188 -11.20 -0.59 -14.54
C GLY A 188 -10.89 0.90 -14.76
N LYS A 189 -11.79 1.81 -14.36
CA LYS A 189 -11.55 3.27 -14.45
C LYS A 189 -10.47 3.78 -13.49
N LEU A 190 -10.11 2.98 -12.48
CA LEU A 190 -9.17 3.33 -11.42
C LEU A 190 -7.73 2.90 -11.73
N ILE A 191 -7.46 2.34 -12.90
CA ILE A 191 -6.12 1.89 -13.28
C ILE A 191 -5.22 3.09 -13.66
N TYR A 192 -3.96 3.05 -13.25
CA TYR A 192 -2.93 3.99 -13.71
C TYR A 192 -2.38 3.53 -15.06
N ASN A 193 -2.58 4.34 -16.10
CA ASN A 193 -2.01 4.09 -17.43
C ASN A 193 -0.70 4.85 -17.59
N LEU A 194 0.30 4.21 -18.19
CA LEU A 194 1.54 4.87 -18.57
C LEU A 194 1.31 5.71 -19.84
N GLU A 195 2.14 6.74 -20.01
CA GLU A 195 2.14 7.59 -21.19
C GLU A 195 2.55 6.78 -22.43
N ASP A 196 1.91 7.07 -23.57
CA ASP A 196 2.27 6.47 -24.85
C ASP A 196 3.56 7.12 -25.37
N GLN A 197 4.60 6.32 -25.52
CA GLN A 197 5.91 6.73 -26.01
C GLN A 197 6.25 6.08 -27.37
N GLY A 198 5.25 5.61 -28.11
CA GLY A 198 5.41 5.01 -29.44
C GLY A 198 5.66 3.50 -29.44
N GLY A 199 5.33 2.83 -28.34
CA GLY A 199 5.50 1.38 -28.15
C GLY A 199 4.23 0.68 -27.66
N GLU A 200 4.40 -0.42 -26.93
CA GLU A 200 3.30 -1.13 -26.31
C GLU A 200 2.64 -0.28 -25.22
N LEU A 201 1.34 -0.48 -25.02
CA LEU A 201 0.58 0.25 -24.01
C LEU A 201 0.61 -0.50 -22.69
N TYR A 202 1.08 0.17 -21.64
CA TYR A 202 1.18 -0.40 -20.31
C TYR A 202 0.26 0.30 -19.31
N SER A 203 0.00 -0.43 -18.23
CA SER A 203 -0.77 0.01 -17.08
C SER A 203 -0.17 -0.58 -15.80
N MET A 204 -0.14 0.20 -14.72
CA MET A 204 0.30 -0.29 -13.41
C MET A 204 -0.67 -1.36 -12.91
N ARG A 205 -0.15 -2.40 -12.26
CA ARG A 205 -0.98 -3.48 -11.71
C ARG A 205 -1.95 -2.96 -10.62
N TYR A 206 -3.22 -3.33 -10.76
CA TYR A 206 -4.30 -2.96 -9.84
C TYR A 206 -4.36 -3.89 -8.61
N ASP A 207 -4.01 -5.16 -8.83
CA ASP A 207 -3.87 -6.22 -7.83
C ASP A 207 -2.71 -7.17 -8.19
N LEU A 208 -2.55 -8.26 -7.44
CA LEU A 208 -1.57 -9.32 -7.71
C LEU A 208 -2.22 -10.58 -8.35
N THR A 209 -3.54 -10.72 -8.26
CA THR A 209 -4.30 -11.87 -8.80
C THR A 209 -4.27 -11.94 -10.33
N VAL A 210 -4.50 -10.83 -11.03
CA VAL A 210 -4.47 -10.83 -12.51
C VAL A 210 -3.04 -11.08 -13.05
N PRO A 211 -1.98 -10.43 -12.52
CA PRO A 211 -0.61 -10.80 -12.85
C PRO A 211 -0.28 -12.28 -12.61
N PHE A 212 -0.82 -12.88 -11.55
CA PHE A 212 -0.65 -14.30 -11.27
C PHE A 212 -1.38 -15.19 -12.29
N ALA A 213 -2.62 -14.87 -12.64
CA ALA A 213 -3.35 -15.62 -13.67
C ALA A 213 -2.61 -15.57 -15.02
N ARG A 214 -2.04 -14.41 -15.38
CA ARG A 214 -1.16 -14.27 -16.55
C ARG A 214 0.10 -15.12 -16.40
N TYR A 215 0.70 -15.16 -15.21
CA TYR A 215 1.89 -15.98 -14.92
C TYR A 215 1.64 -17.46 -15.17
N LEU A 216 0.53 -17.99 -14.65
CA LEU A 216 0.13 -19.37 -14.88
C LEU A 216 -0.09 -19.65 -16.37
N ALA A 217 -0.87 -18.79 -17.04
CA ALA A 217 -1.20 -18.93 -18.46
C ALA A 217 0.04 -18.91 -19.36
N MET A 218 0.93 -17.92 -19.18
CA MET A 218 2.13 -17.74 -19.99
C MET A 218 3.11 -18.91 -19.85
N ASN A 219 3.27 -19.43 -18.64
CA ASN A 219 4.19 -20.53 -18.34
C ASN A 219 3.53 -21.92 -18.44
N LYS A 220 2.24 -21.99 -18.78
CA LYS A 220 1.44 -23.23 -18.88
C LYS A 220 1.44 -24.06 -17.58
N ILE A 221 1.50 -23.39 -16.44
CA ILE A 221 1.51 -24.02 -15.11
C ILE A 221 0.07 -24.43 -14.76
N GLN A 222 -0.13 -25.71 -14.45
CA GLN A 222 -1.46 -26.27 -14.12
C GLN A 222 -1.72 -26.36 -12.62
N SER A 223 -0.68 -26.35 -11.78
CA SER A 223 -0.83 -26.32 -10.33
C SER A 223 0.33 -25.60 -9.69
N MET A 224 0.04 -24.80 -8.67
CA MET A 224 1.02 -24.02 -7.91
C MET A 224 0.38 -23.53 -6.61
N LYS A 225 1.16 -23.49 -5.54
CA LYS A 225 0.81 -22.79 -4.31
C LYS A 225 1.84 -21.69 -4.11
N ARG A 226 1.41 -20.42 -4.16
CA ARG A 226 2.34 -19.29 -4.14
C ARG A 226 1.94 -18.22 -3.15
N TYR A 227 2.91 -17.40 -2.77
CA TYR A 227 2.67 -16.09 -2.21
C TYR A 227 3.35 -14.97 -3.01
N GLN A 228 2.80 -13.77 -2.93
CA GLN A 228 3.42 -12.56 -3.47
C GLN A 228 3.11 -11.38 -2.54
N ILE A 229 4.16 -10.66 -2.11
CA ILE A 229 4.02 -9.46 -1.29
C ILE A 229 4.57 -8.28 -2.08
N SER A 230 3.69 -7.41 -2.56
CA SER A 230 4.12 -6.31 -3.40
C SER A 230 3.15 -5.13 -3.39
N LYS A 231 3.63 -3.98 -3.87
CA LYS A 231 2.81 -2.77 -4.02
C LYS A 231 1.86 -2.88 -5.21
N VAL A 232 0.66 -2.32 -5.04
CA VAL A 232 -0.37 -2.18 -6.07
C VAL A 232 -0.88 -0.75 -6.15
N TYR A 233 -1.49 -0.39 -7.27
CA TYR A 233 -1.78 0.99 -7.63
C TYR A 233 -3.24 1.19 -8.04
N ARG A 234 -3.97 1.99 -7.28
CA ARG A 234 -5.39 2.28 -7.52
C ARG A 234 -5.63 3.77 -7.47
N ARG A 235 -6.22 4.36 -8.51
CA ARG A 235 -6.55 5.80 -8.62
C ARG A 235 -7.76 6.19 -7.78
N ASP A 236 -7.93 5.53 -6.64
CA ASP A 236 -9.05 5.74 -5.75
C ASP A 236 -9.02 7.15 -5.13
N ASN A 237 -10.10 7.56 -4.48
CA ASN A 237 -10.14 8.78 -3.68
C ASN A 237 -9.50 8.47 -2.32
N PRO A 238 -8.26 8.96 -2.06
CA PRO A 238 -7.52 8.57 -0.86
C PRO A 238 -8.16 9.15 0.39
N ALA A 239 -8.21 8.35 1.44
CA ALA A 239 -8.61 8.75 2.79
C ALA A 239 -7.51 8.29 3.75
N MET A 240 -6.52 9.16 3.96
CA MET A 240 -5.30 8.82 4.70
C MET A 240 -5.60 8.38 6.14
N THR A 241 -6.55 9.05 6.80
CA THR A 241 -7.00 8.71 8.17
C THR A 241 -7.69 7.35 8.27
N ARG A 242 -8.15 6.80 7.15
CA ARG A 242 -8.83 5.50 7.05
C ARG A 242 -7.99 4.44 6.35
N GLY A 243 -6.69 4.69 6.12
CA GLY A 243 -5.77 3.75 5.48
C GLY A 243 -6.07 3.47 4.00
N ARG A 244 -6.79 4.37 3.31
CA ARG A 244 -7.10 4.24 1.87
C ARG A 244 -6.10 5.03 1.05
N PHE A 245 -5.13 4.33 0.48
CA PHE A 245 -4.04 4.90 -0.30
C PHE A 245 -4.21 4.61 -1.81
N ARG A 246 -3.40 5.28 -2.62
CA ARG A 246 -3.30 5.02 -4.07
C ARG A 246 -2.15 4.09 -4.42
N GLU A 247 -1.13 4.05 -3.56
CA GLU A 247 -0.07 3.04 -3.55
C GLU A 247 -0.10 2.37 -2.18
N PHE A 248 -0.20 1.05 -2.15
CA PHE A 248 -0.17 0.26 -0.92
C PHE A 248 0.25 -1.18 -1.18
N TYR A 249 0.67 -1.89 -0.14
CA TYR A 249 1.01 -3.31 -0.24
C TYR A 249 -0.23 -4.19 -0.21
N GLN A 250 -0.21 -5.23 -1.05
CA GLN A 250 -0.99 -6.45 -0.88
C GLN A 250 -0.07 -7.61 -0.53
N CYS A 251 -0.58 -8.56 0.23
CA CYS A 251 0.09 -9.82 0.53
C CYS A 251 -0.85 -10.94 0.14
N ASP A 252 -0.57 -11.57 -0.99
CA ASP A 252 -1.48 -12.53 -1.60
C ASP A 252 -0.93 -13.94 -1.44
N PHE A 253 -1.80 -14.89 -1.12
CA PHE A 253 -1.53 -16.31 -1.10
C PHE A 253 -2.58 -17.04 -1.92
N ASP A 254 -2.15 -17.83 -2.91
CA ASP A 254 -3.05 -18.45 -3.86
C ASP A 254 -2.67 -19.90 -4.13
N ILE A 255 -3.70 -20.72 -4.26
CA ILE A 255 -3.63 -22.14 -4.60
C ILE A 255 -4.31 -22.32 -5.94
N ALA A 256 -3.54 -22.75 -6.93
CA ALA A 256 -3.97 -23.01 -8.28
C ALA A 256 -3.85 -24.51 -8.59
N GLY A 257 -4.85 -25.03 -9.30
CA GLY A 257 -4.87 -26.40 -9.81
C GLY A 257 -6.07 -27.20 -9.35
N GLN A 258 -6.27 -28.35 -10.01
CA GLN A 258 -7.38 -29.24 -9.72
C GLN A 258 -7.15 -29.98 -8.39
N HIS A 259 -7.99 -29.71 -7.41
CA HIS A 259 -7.92 -30.29 -6.06
C HIS A 259 -9.28 -30.84 -5.63
N GLU A 260 -9.30 -31.50 -4.47
CA GLU A 260 -10.54 -31.84 -3.79
C GLU A 260 -11.35 -30.57 -3.53
N ALA A 261 -12.61 -30.56 -3.98
CA ALA A 261 -13.43 -29.35 -3.93
C ALA A 261 -13.56 -28.83 -2.50
N LEU A 262 -13.33 -27.53 -2.31
CA LEU A 262 -13.41 -26.76 -1.06
C LEU A 262 -12.25 -26.94 -0.08
N LEU A 263 -11.34 -27.89 -0.33
CA LEU A 263 -10.19 -28.09 0.55
C LEU A 263 -9.18 -26.91 0.46
N PRO A 264 -8.80 -26.41 -0.73
CA PRO A 264 -7.96 -25.21 -0.85
C PRO A 264 -8.57 -23.97 -0.17
N GLU A 265 -9.89 -23.78 -0.29
CA GLU A 265 -10.62 -22.68 0.34
C GLU A 265 -10.57 -22.77 1.87
N ALA A 266 -10.72 -23.98 2.44
CA ALA A 266 -10.53 -24.22 3.87
C ALA A 266 -9.10 -23.92 4.33
N GLU A 267 -8.09 -24.26 3.53
CA GLU A 267 -6.69 -23.94 3.81
C GLU A 267 -6.45 -22.42 3.77
N CYS A 268 -7.03 -21.70 2.81
CA CYS A 268 -6.94 -20.24 2.77
C CYS A 268 -7.56 -19.59 4.02
N VAL A 269 -8.71 -20.08 4.49
CA VAL A 269 -9.33 -19.62 5.74
C VAL A 269 -8.44 -19.92 6.96
N ARG A 270 -7.79 -21.10 6.98
CA ARG A 270 -6.81 -21.44 8.02
C ARG A 270 -5.62 -20.48 8.03
N ILE A 271 -5.05 -20.16 6.87
CA ILE A 271 -3.94 -19.21 6.74
C ILE A 271 -4.34 -17.83 7.26
N VAL A 272 -5.57 -17.36 6.97
CA VAL A 272 -6.08 -16.10 7.52
C VAL A 272 -6.09 -16.15 9.04
N ALA A 273 -6.71 -17.16 9.64
CA ALA A 273 -6.76 -17.29 11.09
C ALA A 273 -5.36 -17.31 11.71
N GLU A 274 -4.43 -18.10 11.16
CA GLU A 274 -3.06 -18.18 11.65
C GLU A 274 -2.31 -16.85 11.57
N VAL A 275 -2.39 -16.13 10.44
CA VAL A 275 -1.75 -14.84 10.29
C VAL A 275 -2.29 -13.84 11.30
N LEU A 276 -3.61 -13.72 11.44
CA LEU A 276 -4.23 -12.75 12.35
C LEU A 276 -3.94 -13.08 13.82
N THR A 277 -3.96 -14.37 14.20
CA THR A 277 -3.55 -14.81 15.54
C THR A 277 -2.07 -14.55 15.80
N LYS A 278 -1.18 -14.87 14.84
CA LYS A 278 0.27 -14.70 14.99
C LYS A 278 0.67 -13.24 15.14
N LEU A 279 -0.01 -12.34 14.42
CA LEU A 279 0.21 -10.89 14.53
C LEU A 279 -0.34 -10.28 15.81
N ASP A 280 -1.07 -11.05 16.63
CA ASP A 280 -1.74 -10.60 17.85
C ASP A 280 -2.48 -9.27 17.63
N ILE A 281 -3.49 -9.28 16.75
CA ILE A 281 -4.27 -8.06 16.42
C ILE A 281 -5.57 -7.93 17.22
N GLY A 282 -5.79 -8.81 18.20
CA GLY A 282 -7.04 -8.88 18.98
C GLY A 282 -8.05 -9.86 18.38
N THR A 283 -9.32 -9.70 18.75
CA THR A 283 -10.41 -10.56 18.29
C THR A 283 -10.78 -10.23 16.84
N PHE A 284 -11.02 -11.26 16.04
CA PHE A 284 -11.41 -11.13 14.64
C PHE A 284 -12.49 -12.13 14.27
N GLU A 285 -13.20 -11.84 13.19
CA GLU A 285 -14.19 -12.70 12.57
C GLU A 285 -13.89 -12.83 11.08
N ILE A 286 -14.08 -14.02 10.53
CA ILE A 286 -13.99 -14.31 9.10
C ILE A 286 -15.42 -14.51 8.59
N LYS A 287 -15.97 -13.47 7.96
CA LYS A 287 -17.23 -13.58 7.23
C LYS A 287 -17.01 -14.45 6.00
N LEU A 288 -17.93 -15.36 5.72
CA LEU A 288 -17.85 -16.26 4.58
C LEU A 288 -19.21 -16.33 3.89
N ASN A 289 -19.20 -16.30 2.56
CA ASN A 289 -20.39 -16.47 1.74
C ASN A 289 -20.08 -17.34 0.53
N HIS A 290 -21.12 -17.77 -0.17
CA HIS A 290 -21.00 -18.49 -1.43
C HIS A 290 -21.72 -17.73 -2.54
N ARG A 291 -21.06 -17.55 -3.69
CA ARG A 291 -21.64 -16.83 -4.83
C ARG A 291 -22.98 -17.44 -5.27
N GLN A 292 -23.07 -18.76 -5.37
CA GLN A 292 -24.31 -19.42 -5.79
C GLN A 292 -25.42 -19.28 -4.75
N LEU A 293 -25.08 -19.17 -3.46
CA LEU A 293 -26.07 -18.87 -2.43
C LEU A 293 -26.66 -17.48 -2.69
N LEU A 294 -25.81 -16.47 -2.86
CA LEU A 294 -26.25 -15.11 -3.15
C LEU A 294 -27.11 -15.01 -4.43
N GLU A 295 -26.68 -15.67 -5.51
CA GLU A 295 -27.47 -15.75 -6.75
C GLU A 295 -28.83 -16.43 -6.51
N GLY A 296 -28.85 -17.56 -5.80
CA GLY A 296 -30.07 -18.29 -5.47
C GLY A 296 -31.03 -17.51 -4.58
N LEU A 297 -30.52 -16.76 -3.59
CA LEU A 297 -31.33 -15.88 -2.74
C LEU A 297 -32.00 -14.76 -3.57
N MET A 298 -31.27 -14.16 -4.52
CA MET A 298 -31.82 -13.14 -5.42
C MET A 298 -32.87 -13.72 -6.36
N GLU A 299 -32.59 -14.87 -6.99
CA GLU A 299 -33.53 -15.56 -7.87
C GLU A 299 -34.83 -15.93 -7.14
N SER A 300 -34.71 -16.48 -5.93
CA SER A 300 -35.86 -16.82 -5.08
C SER A 300 -36.65 -15.60 -4.61
N ALA A 301 -35.99 -14.43 -4.48
CA ALA A 301 -36.68 -13.17 -4.22
C ALA A 301 -37.42 -12.61 -5.46
N GLY A 302 -37.19 -13.16 -6.66
CA GLY A 302 -37.78 -12.70 -7.91
C GLY A 302 -36.91 -11.70 -8.69
N ILE A 303 -35.62 -11.60 -8.36
CA ILE A 303 -34.67 -10.73 -9.04
C ILE A 303 -34.08 -11.45 -10.24
N SER A 304 -34.04 -10.77 -11.38
CA SER A 304 -33.56 -11.37 -12.63
C SER A 304 -32.03 -11.44 -12.70
N ALA A 305 -31.49 -12.40 -13.44
CA ALA A 305 -30.03 -12.62 -13.54
C ALA A 305 -29.24 -11.40 -14.07
N LYS A 306 -29.86 -10.55 -14.91
CA LYS A 306 -29.22 -9.31 -15.41
C LYS A 306 -28.99 -8.27 -14.30
N ASP A 307 -29.80 -8.33 -13.24
CA ASP A 307 -29.76 -7.36 -12.14
C ASP A 307 -28.85 -7.83 -10.99
N PHE A 308 -28.29 -9.05 -11.07
CA PHE A 308 -27.42 -9.62 -10.04
C PHE A 308 -26.27 -8.70 -9.64
N LYS A 309 -25.47 -8.22 -10.60
CA LYS A 309 -24.32 -7.35 -10.31
C LYS A 309 -24.75 -6.00 -9.70
N PRO A 310 -25.71 -5.26 -10.28
CA PRO A 310 -26.25 -4.06 -9.65
C PRO A 310 -26.76 -4.29 -8.23
N VAL A 311 -27.56 -5.33 -7.98
CA VAL A 311 -28.13 -5.61 -6.66
C VAL A 311 -27.04 -5.98 -5.67
N ALA A 312 -26.12 -6.87 -6.03
CA ALA A 312 -25.03 -7.28 -5.16
C ALA A 312 -24.10 -6.10 -4.78
N SER A 313 -23.89 -5.16 -5.69
CA SER A 313 -23.17 -3.91 -5.39
C SER A 313 -23.88 -3.04 -4.34
N SER A 314 -25.21 -3.06 -4.27
CA SER A 314 -25.95 -2.40 -3.19
C SER A 314 -25.82 -3.18 -1.87
N ILE A 315 -25.92 -4.51 -1.92
CA ILE A 315 -25.78 -5.37 -0.73
C ILE A 315 -24.41 -5.18 -0.07
N ASP A 316 -23.31 -5.08 -0.85
CA ASP A 316 -21.95 -4.83 -0.33
C ASP A 316 -21.84 -3.53 0.50
N LYS A 317 -22.77 -2.59 0.33
CA LYS A 317 -22.80 -1.34 1.10
C LYS A 317 -23.35 -1.54 2.52
N LEU A 318 -24.01 -2.66 2.83
CA LEU A 318 -24.57 -2.95 4.17
C LEU A 318 -23.51 -2.93 5.27
N ASP A 319 -22.27 -3.32 4.95
CA ASP A 319 -21.14 -3.23 5.90
C ASP A 319 -20.83 -1.78 6.33
N LYS A 320 -21.17 -0.79 5.51
CA LYS A 320 -20.86 0.64 5.73
C LYS A 320 -22.10 1.45 6.11
N VAL A 321 -23.25 1.07 5.56
CA VAL A 321 -24.55 1.67 5.82
C VAL A 321 -25.41 0.55 6.40
N PRO A 322 -25.42 0.35 7.73
CA PRO A 322 -26.02 -0.82 8.37
C PRO A 322 -27.56 -0.71 8.45
N SER A 323 -28.20 -0.16 7.41
CA SER A 323 -29.64 -0.02 7.30
C SER A 323 -30.11 -0.64 5.98
N TRP A 324 -30.92 -1.70 6.11
CA TRP A 324 -31.60 -2.28 4.95
C TRP A 324 -32.49 -1.27 4.24
N ASP A 325 -33.10 -0.33 4.96
CA ASP A 325 -34.00 0.67 4.38
C ASP A 325 -33.26 1.55 3.36
N SER A 326 -32.05 2.01 3.68
CA SER A 326 -31.23 2.78 2.73
C SER A 326 -30.88 1.97 1.48
N ILE A 327 -30.62 0.68 1.63
CA ILE A 327 -30.32 -0.22 0.52
C ILE A 327 -31.57 -0.48 -0.31
N ALA A 328 -32.72 -0.68 0.33
CA ALA A 328 -34.00 -0.87 -0.32
C ALA A 328 -34.41 0.36 -1.14
N GLU A 329 -34.17 1.57 -0.62
CA GLU A 329 -34.38 2.81 -1.37
C GLU A 329 -33.49 2.91 -2.61
N GLU A 330 -32.20 2.60 -2.51
CA GLU A 330 -31.30 2.57 -3.67
C GLU A 330 -31.78 1.56 -4.72
N LEU A 331 -32.11 0.34 -4.28
CA LEU A 331 -32.56 -0.74 -5.16
C LEU A 331 -33.85 -0.37 -5.90
N THR A 332 -34.81 0.23 -5.20
CA THR A 332 -36.11 0.60 -5.79
C THR A 332 -36.04 1.88 -6.62
N LYS A 333 -35.46 2.96 -6.10
CA LYS A 333 -35.50 4.30 -6.72
C LYS A 333 -34.42 4.50 -7.78
N GLU A 334 -33.21 3.96 -7.59
CA GLU A 334 -32.09 4.17 -8.51
C GLU A 334 -31.91 3.00 -9.48
N LYS A 335 -32.07 1.78 -9.00
CA LYS A 335 -31.85 0.55 -9.79
C LYS A 335 -33.13 -0.05 -10.37
N ASN A 336 -34.29 0.53 -10.07
CA ASN A 336 -35.61 0.14 -10.59
C ASN A 336 -35.94 -1.35 -10.35
N ILE A 337 -35.55 -1.88 -9.19
CA ILE A 337 -35.90 -3.24 -8.78
C ILE A 337 -37.28 -3.25 -8.13
N ASP A 338 -38.07 -4.28 -8.41
CA ASP A 338 -39.42 -4.47 -7.87
C ASP A 338 -39.44 -4.39 -6.32
N PRO A 339 -40.25 -3.52 -5.70
CA PRO A 339 -40.29 -3.36 -4.25
C PRO A 339 -40.64 -4.64 -3.48
N GLU A 340 -41.51 -5.49 -4.02
CA GLU A 340 -41.82 -6.76 -3.35
C GLU A 340 -40.63 -7.71 -3.35
N ALA A 341 -39.91 -7.80 -4.48
CA ALA A 341 -38.67 -8.55 -4.57
C ALA A 341 -37.59 -8.02 -3.63
N VAL A 342 -37.44 -6.70 -3.51
CA VAL A 342 -36.52 -6.08 -2.54
C VAL A 342 -36.91 -6.44 -1.10
N ASN A 343 -38.19 -6.37 -0.75
CA ASN A 343 -38.65 -6.74 0.59
C ASN A 343 -38.35 -8.21 0.91
N ARG A 344 -38.65 -9.14 -0.02
CA ARG A 344 -38.30 -10.57 0.12
C ARG A 344 -36.79 -10.75 0.29
N LEU A 345 -35.98 -10.14 -0.57
CA LEU A 345 -34.52 -10.22 -0.48
C LEU A 345 -34.00 -9.75 0.89
N GLY A 346 -34.58 -8.68 1.44
CA GLY A 346 -34.23 -8.17 2.77
C GLY A 346 -34.48 -9.17 3.90
N THR A 347 -35.51 -10.00 3.78
CA THR A 347 -35.76 -11.07 4.76
C THR A 347 -34.64 -12.11 4.76
N TYR A 348 -34.10 -12.45 3.59
CA TYR A 348 -33.02 -13.43 3.44
C TYR A 348 -31.65 -12.87 3.83
N ILE A 349 -31.28 -11.70 3.30
CA ILE A 349 -29.96 -11.09 3.51
C ILE A 349 -29.77 -10.64 4.96
N CYS A 350 -30.79 -10.03 5.58
CA CYS A 350 -30.66 -9.55 6.95
C CYS A 350 -30.93 -10.62 8.01
N TYR A 351 -31.29 -11.85 7.63
CA TYR A 351 -31.66 -12.90 8.58
C TYR A 351 -30.52 -13.18 9.57
N ARG A 352 -29.30 -13.36 9.06
CA ARG A 352 -28.12 -13.63 9.88
C ARG A 352 -27.83 -12.49 10.85
N GLN A 353 -27.84 -11.25 10.35
CA GLN A 353 -27.58 -10.06 11.15
C GLN A 353 -28.61 -9.88 12.27
N LYS A 354 -29.88 -10.17 11.99
CA LYS A 354 -30.98 -10.13 12.98
C LYS A 354 -30.88 -11.24 14.03
N ASN A 355 -30.13 -12.31 13.75
CA ASN A 355 -29.99 -13.48 14.61
C ASN A 355 -28.50 -13.83 14.87
N PRO A 356 -27.73 -12.94 15.52
CA PRO A 356 -26.27 -13.07 15.63
C PRO A 356 -25.79 -14.26 16.47
N LYS A 357 -26.68 -14.86 17.27
CA LYS A 357 -26.37 -16.02 18.13
C LYS A 357 -26.50 -17.37 17.42
N LEU A 358 -27.07 -17.39 16.21
CA LEU A 358 -27.20 -18.63 15.46
C LEU A 358 -25.81 -19.19 15.13
N THR A 359 -25.67 -20.49 15.23
CA THR A 359 -24.52 -21.22 14.67
C THR A 359 -24.59 -21.21 13.13
N ASN A 360 -23.48 -21.55 12.47
CA ASN A 360 -23.47 -21.67 11.02
C ASN A 360 -24.42 -22.79 10.55
N SER A 361 -24.44 -23.93 11.27
CA SER A 361 -25.31 -25.07 10.96
C SER A 361 -26.79 -24.72 11.09
N GLU A 362 -27.20 -24.04 12.16
CA GLU A 362 -28.60 -23.59 12.33
C GLU A 362 -29.03 -22.60 11.24
N TYR A 363 -28.11 -21.73 10.80
CA TYR A 363 -28.40 -20.82 9.68
C TYR A 363 -28.62 -21.58 8.37
N LEU A 364 -27.76 -22.55 8.05
CA LEU A 364 -27.92 -23.37 6.84
C LEU A 364 -29.20 -24.22 6.90
N GLU A 365 -29.53 -24.78 8.06
CA GLU A 365 -30.78 -25.51 8.27
C GLU A 365 -31.99 -24.60 8.05
N HIS A 366 -31.98 -23.38 8.58
CA HIS A 366 -33.04 -22.40 8.35
C HIS A 366 -33.23 -22.10 6.85
N VAL A 367 -32.14 -21.93 6.10
CA VAL A 367 -32.19 -21.72 4.63
C VAL A 367 -32.84 -22.90 3.91
N LEU A 368 -32.60 -24.15 4.36
CA LEU A 368 -33.21 -25.35 3.76
C LEU A 368 -34.65 -25.61 4.22
N GLN A 369 -35.07 -25.05 5.35
CA GLN A 369 -36.45 -25.14 5.84
C GLN A 369 -37.39 -24.16 5.11
N ASP A 370 -36.86 -23.10 4.51
CA ASP A 370 -37.67 -22.18 3.70
C ASP A 370 -38.18 -22.87 2.42
N PRO A 371 -39.51 -22.92 2.19
CA PRO A 371 -40.11 -23.67 1.10
C PRO A 371 -39.81 -23.08 -0.28
N VAL A 372 -39.43 -21.81 -0.37
CA VAL A 372 -39.01 -21.17 -1.62
C VAL A 372 -37.53 -21.45 -1.86
N LEU A 373 -36.68 -21.18 -0.87
CA LEU A 373 -35.23 -21.31 -1.01
C LEU A 373 -34.77 -22.75 -1.28
N ASN A 374 -35.37 -23.74 -0.62
CA ASN A 374 -35.03 -25.15 -0.79
C ASN A 374 -35.36 -25.70 -2.20
N THR A 375 -36.25 -25.04 -2.94
CA THR A 375 -36.54 -25.43 -4.33
C THR A 375 -35.51 -24.89 -5.33
N ASN A 376 -34.69 -23.91 -4.93
CA ASN A 376 -33.67 -23.35 -5.81
C ASN A 376 -32.40 -24.24 -5.82
N PRO A 377 -31.97 -24.75 -7.00
CA PRO A 377 -30.82 -25.65 -7.11
C PRO A 377 -29.49 -24.99 -6.73
N LYS A 378 -29.35 -23.67 -6.94
CA LYS A 378 -28.14 -22.92 -6.54
C LYS A 378 -28.03 -22.82 -5.02
N VAL A 379 -29.15 -22.58 -4.34
CA VAL A 379 -29.20 -22.55 -2.87
C VAL A 379 -28.82 -23.91 -2.30
N THR A 380 -29.50 -24.97 -2.73
CA THR A 380 -29.24 -26.32 -2.19
C THR A 380 -27.83 -26.83 -2.48
N THR A 381 -27.26 -26.48 -3.63
CA THR A 381 -25.84 -26.78 -3.94
C THR A 381 -24.91 -26.01 -3.03
N ALA A 382 -25.11 -24.70 -2.89
CA ALA A 382 -24.27 -23.85 -2.05
C ALA A 382 -24.31 -24.25 -0.57
N VAL A 383 -25.49 -24.62 -0.06
CA VAL A 383 -25.62 -25.09 1.34
C VAL A 383 -24.81 -26.36 1.55
N LYS A 384 -24.91 -27.36 0.66
CA LYS A 384 -24.12 -28.61 0.75
C LYS A 384 -22.61 -28.33 0.70
N GLU A 385 -22.19 -27.38 -0.14
CA GLU A 385 -20.79 -26.96 -0.20
C GLU A 385 -20.35 -26.29 1.11
N LEU A 386 -21.16 -25.38 1.67
CA LEU A 386 -20.86 -24.73 2.95
C LEU A 386 -20.83 -25.72 4.13
N GLU A 387 -21.70 -26.74 4.14
CA GLU A 387 -21.66 -27.84 5.11
C GLU A 387 -20.35 -28.63 4.99
N LYS A 388 -19.96 -29.00 3.77
CA LYS A 388 -18.68 -29.69 3.50
C LYS A 388 -17.48 -28.83 3.93
N LEU A 389 -17.51 -27.54 3.64
CA LEU A 389 -16.46 -26.61 4.04
C LEU A 389 -16.37 -26.49 5.58
N SER A 390 -17.51 -26.52 6.28
CA SER A 390 -17.54 -26.52 7.75
C SER A 390 -16.78 -27.71 8.34
N ILE A 391 -16.95 -28.92 7.76
CA ILE A 391 -16.22 -30.12 8.19
C ILE A 391 -14.71 -29.94 8.04
N PHE A 392 -14.24 -29.34 6.94
CA PHE A 392 -12.82 -29.07 6.73
C PHE A 392 -12.29 -28.00 7.68
N MET A 393 -13.06 -26.93 7.91
CA MET A 393 -12.69 -25.88 8.87
C MET A 393 -12.65 -26.39 10.31
N ASP A 394 -13.54 -27.32 10.69
CA ASP A 394 -13.52 -27.99 11.99
C ASP A 394 -12.26 -28.84 12.14
N SER A 395 -11.91 -29.58 11.08
CA SER A 395 -10.70 -30.40 11.04
C SER A 395 -9.41 -29.56 11.14
N PHE A 396 -9.44 -28.32 10.63
CA PHE A 396 -8.35 -27.34 10.78
C PHE A 396 -8.45 -26.48 12.06
N GLY A 397 -9.48 -26.70 12.89
CA GLY A 397 -9.67 -26.00 14.15
C GLY A 397 -9.91 -24.49 14.02
N VAL A 398 -10.59 -24.04 12.94
CA VAL A 398 -10.82 -22.61 12.67
C VAL A 398 -12.28 -22.18 12.59
N SER A 399 -13.24 -23.12 12.65
CA SER A 399 -14.68 -22.81 12.52
C SER A 399 -15.21 -21.80 13.54
N GLN A 400 -14.60 -21.73 14.73
CA GLN A 400 -15.01 -20.79 15.79
C GLN A 400 -14.80 -19.31 15.40
N SER A 401 -13.93 -19.04 14.41
CA SER A 401 -13.68 -17.70 13.90
C SER A 401 -14.46 -17.38 12.63
N VAL A 402 -15.25 -18.32 12.10
CA VAL A 402 -15.90 -18.21 10.79
C VAL A 402 -17.42 -18.04 10.94
N PHE A 403 -17.98 -17.08 10.21
CA PHE A 403 -19.40 -16.75 10.26
C PHE A 403 -19.98 -16.70 8.85
N PHE A 404 -21.01 -17.50 8.58
CA PHE A 404 -21.72 -17.42 7.30
C PHE A 404 -22.57 -16.15 7.26
N ASP A 405 -22.28 -15.26 6.32
CA ASP A 405 -22.90 -13.95 6.19
C ASP A 405 -23.35 -13.71 4.73
N PRO A 406 -24.66 -13.81 4.43
CA PRO A 406 -25.17 -13.63 3.08
C PRO A 406 -25.05 -12.19 2.57
N SER A 407 -24.77 -11.21 3.45
CA SER A 407 -24.53 -9.82 3.04
C SER A 407 -23.15 -9.60 2.43
N LEU A 408 -22.21 -10.54 2.57
CA LEU A 408 -20.89 -10.45 1.97
C LEU A 408 -20.98 -10.66 0.44
N ALA A 409 -20.90 -9.57 -0.32
CA ALA A 409 -21.11 -9.55 -1.77
C ALA A 409 -19.95 -8.90 -2.56
N ARG A 410 -18.69 -9.21 -2.19
CA ARG A 410 -17.48 -8.62 -2.79
C ARG A 410 -16.92 -9.40 -3.97
N GLY A 411 -16.23 -8.69 -4.88
CA GLY A 411 -15.37 -9.31 -5.90
C GLY A 411 -16.09 -10.15 -6.95
N LEU A 412 -17.37 -9.87 -7.20
CA LEU A 412 -18.25 -10.66 -8.07
C LEU A 412 -17.94 -10.54 -9.57
N ASP A 413 -16.89 -9.80 -9.95
CA ASP A 413 -16.42 -9.72 -11.32
C ASP A 413 -15.64 -10.97 -11.75
N TYR A 414 -14.94 -11.63 -10.83
CA TYR A 414 -14.18 -12.84 -11.13
C TYR A 414 -14.35 -13.99 -10.15
N TYR A 415 -14.87 -13.78 -8.93
CA TYR A 415 -15.14 -14.90 -8.03
C TYR A 415 -16.28 -15.78 -8.57
N THR A 416 -16.10 -17.10 -8.46
CA THR A 416 -16.97 -18.15 -8.99
C THR A 416 -17.62 -19.00 -7.89
N GLY A 417 -17.06 -19.01 -6.67
CA GLY A 417 -17.51 -19.87 -5.56
C GLY A 417 -17.51 -19.15 -4.21
N VAL A 418 -16.82 -19.74 -3.23
CA VAL A 418 -16.67 -19.18 -1.87
C VAL A 418 -15.98 -17.82 -1.91
N ILE A 419 -16.45 -16.91 -1.06
CA ILE A 419 -15.89 -15.59 -0.81
C ILE A 419 -15.74 -15.43 0.70
N TYR A 420 -14.62 -14.89 1.16
CA TYR A 420 -14.38 -14.63 2.59
C TYR A 420 -13.72 -13.28 2.83
N GLU A 421 -14.03 -12.69 3.97
CA GLU A 421 -13.55 -11.40 4.42
C GLU A 421 -13.32 -11.42 5.93
N ALA A 422 -12.10 -11.07 6.37
CA ALA A 422 -11.75 -11.00 7.77
C ALA A 422 -11.86 -9.56 8.30
N VAL A 423 -12.51 -9.40 9.45
CA VAL A 423 -12.71 -8.12 10.13
C VAL A 423 -12.20 -8.21 11.58
N VAL A 424 -11.51 -7.18 12.04
CA VAL A 424 -11.02 -7.09 13.43
C VAL A 424 -12.06 -6.36 14.27
N LYS A 425 -12.39 -6.89 15.44
CA LYS A 425 -13.34 -6.31 16.39
C LYS A 425 -12.64 -5.42 17.42
N GLY A 426 -13.36 -4.42 17.90
CA GLY A 426 -12.93 -3.60 19.04
C GLY A 426 -11.78 -2.62 18.76
N PHE A 427 -11.23 -2.58 17.55
CA PHE A 427 -10.28 -1.55 17.16
C PHE A 427 -11.02 -0.36 16.52
N THR A 428 -10.96 0.78 17.19
CA THR A 428 -11.40 2.07 16.64
C THR A 428 -10.21 2.93 16.22
N ASN A 429 -10.18 3.36 14.96
CA ASN A 429 -9.23 4.34 14.43
C ASN A 429 -9.63 5.77 14.88
N ALA A 430 -9.81 5.99 16.18
CA ALA A 430 -9.97 7.33 16.71
C ALA A 430 -8.59 7.90 17.05
N SER A 431 -7.99 8.58 16.07
CA SER A 431 -6.79 9.40 16.26
C SER A 431 -7.09 10.84 15.88
N THR A 432 -7.80 11.57 16.75
CA THR A 432 -7.64 13.02 16.98
C THR A 432 -8.41 13.38 18.24
N GLY A 433 -7.74 14.03 19.19
CA GLY A 433 -8.30 14.44 20.47
C GLY A 433 -9.39 15.50 20.32
N ASP A 434 -10.60 15.06 20.07
CA ASP A 434 -11.79 15.85 20.35
C ASP A 434 -12.47 15.21 21.56
N SER A 435 -12.22 15.81 22.73
CA SER A 435 -12.80 15.48 24.02
C SER A 435 -14.28 15.91 24.06
N GLY A 436 -15.07 15.40 23.11
CA GLY A 436 -16.51 15.55 23.07
C GLY A 436 -17.13 14.19 23.34
N GLY A 437 -17.71 13.99 24.53
CA GLY A 437 -18.43 12.79 24.88
C GLY A 437 -19.47 12.44 23.81
N LYS A 438 -19.20 11.38 23.05
CA LYS A 438 -20.12 10.82 22.05
C LYS A 438 -20.54 9.43 22.52
N SER A 439 -21.83 9.16 22.38
CA SER A 439 -22.52 7.98 22.89
C SER A 439 -22.02 6.67 22.26
N ALA A 440 -22.25 5.57 22.96
CA ALA A 440 -21.84 4.21 22.57
C ALA A 440 -22.35 3.77 21.18
N GLU A 441 -23.39 4.40 20.64
CA GLU A 441 -23.91 4.13 19.27
C GLU A 441 -23.03 4.69 18.15
N GLN A 442 -22.15 5.67 18.40
CA GLN A 442 -21.19 6.17 17.39
C GLN A 442 -19.86 5.40 17.39
N ILE A 443 -19.69 4.41 18.28
CA ILE A 443 -18.48 3.59 18.34
C ILE A 443 -18.42 2.58 17.18
N GLU A 444 -19.57 2.18 16.61
CA GLU A 444 -19.62 1.23 15.48
C GLU A 444 -19.09 1.80 14.15
N GLU A 445 -19.12 3.13 13.96
CA GLU A 445 -18.59 3.79 12.73
C GLU A 445 -17.06 3.73 12.62
N ASN A 446 -16.35 3.26 13.66
CA ASN A 446 -14.89 3.28 13.71
C ASN A 446 -14.23 1.92 13.54
N ASN A 447 -14.93 0.88 13.07
CA ASN A 447 -14.27 -0.39 12.73
C ASN A 447 -13.14 -0.17 11.71
N VAL A 448 -11.98 -0.83 11.90
CA VAL A 448 -10.79 -0.75 11.01
C VAL A 448 -11.10 -1.19 9.57
N GLY A 449 -12.29 -1.75 9.32
CA GLY A 449 -12.68 -2.37 8.07
C GLY A 449 -11.99 -3.72 7.90
N SER A 450 -12.18 -4.34 6.74
CA SER A 450 -11.57 -5.64 6.46
C SER A 450 -10.05 -5.62 6.43
N VAL A 451 -9.43 -6.64 7.01
CA VAL A 451 -7.97 -6.81 7.05
C VAL A 451 -7.47 -7.91 6.13
N ALA A 452 -8.34 -8.80 5.68
CA ALA A 452 -8.05 -9.80 4.65
C ALA A 452 -9.32 -10.11 3.85
N ALA A 453 -9.17 -10.42 2.57
CA ALA A 453 -10.28 -10.84 1.73
C ALA A 453 -9.80 -11.81 0.65
N GLY A 454 -10.67 -12.70 0.21
CA GLY A 454 -10.33 -13.68 -0.80
C GLY A 454 -11.52 -14.50 -1.26
N GLY A 455 -11.24 -15.51 -2.07
CA GLY A 455 -12.25 -16.40 -2.60
C GLY A 455 -11.75 -17.24 -3.77
N ARG A 456 -12.67 -18.00 -4.36
CA ARG A 456 -12.44 -18.89 -5.50
C ARG A 456 -12.73 -18.19 -6.82
N TYR A 457 -11.84 -18.27 -7.81
CA TYR A 457 -11.91 -17.58 -9.10
C TYR A 457 -11.49 -18.46 -10.29
N ASP A 458 -12.27 -19.48 -10.60
CA ASP A 458 -11.85 -20.55 -11.53
C ASP A 458 -11.55 -20.08 -12.96
N ASN A 459 -12.22 -19.03 -13.41
CA ASN A 459 -12.24 -18.67 -14.84
C ASN A 459 -11.13 -17.69 -15.25
N LEU A 460 -10.40 -17.10 -14.29
CA LEU A 460 -9.52 -15.98 -14.59
C LEU A 460 -8.33 -16.35 -15.49
N VAL A 461 -7.74 -17.54 -15.28
CA VAL A 461 -6.62 -18.05 -16.09
C VAL A 461 -7.11 -18.34 -17.52
N ALA A 462 -8.25 -19.01 -17.66
CA ALA A 462 -8.84 -19.33 -18.96
C ALA A 462 -9.18 -18.05 -19.77
N MET A 463 -9.66 -16.99 -19.09
CA MET A 463 -9.95 -15.70 -19.72
C MET A 463 -8.72 -15.00 -20.33
N LEU A 464 -7.50 -15.34 -19.92
CA LEU A 464 -6.25 -14.78 -20.47
C LEU A 464 -5.67 -15.62 -21.60
N LEU A 465 -5.96 -16.93 -21.63
CA LEU A 465 -5.57 -17.82 -22.72
C LEU A 465 -6.43 -17.63 -23.99
N GLY A 466 -7.63 -17.07 -23.85
CA GLY A 466 -8.56 -16.81 -24.95
C GLY A 466 -9.05 -18.07 -25.67
N ALA A 467 -9.76 -17.90 -26.80
CA ALA A 467 -10.31 -19.02 -27.59
C ALA A 467 -9.25 -19.97 -28.17
N LYS A 468 -7.97 -19.58 -28.15
CA LYS A 468 -6.83 -20.38 -28.65
C LYS A 468 -6.19 -21.28 -27.57
N GLY A 469 -6.51 -21.07 -26.29
CA GLY A 469 -6.10 -21.95 -25.20
C GLY A 469 -7.11 -23.06 -24.97
N GLY A 470 -6.98 -24.18 -25.68
CA GLY A 470 -7.89 -25.31 -25.51
C GLY A 470 -7.98 -25.78 -24.06
N LYS A 471 -9.21 -26.14 -23.60
CA LYS A 471 -9.66 -26.90 -22.40
C LYS A 471 -8.89 -26.83 -21.05
N SER A 472 -7.78 -26.11 -20.92
CA SER A 472 -7.00 -25.96 -19.70
C SER A 472 -7.64 -24.86 -18.87
N ASN A 473 -8.58 -25.27 -18.02
CA ASN A 473 -9.07 -24.43 -16.93
C ASN A 473 -8.21 -24.72 -15.70
N VAL A 474 -7.54 -23.71 -15.17
CA VAL A 474 -6.75 -23.83 -13.92
C VAL A 474 -7.59 -23.18 -12.84
N PRO A 475 -8.34 -23.95 -12.02
CA PRO A 475 -9.12 -23.39 -10.95
C PRO A 475 -8.18 -22.81 -9.89
N CYS A 476 -8.58 -21.69 -9.30
CA CYS A 476 -7.78 -20.97 -8.32
C CYS A 476 -8.63 -20.53 -7.15
N CYS A 477 -8.04 -20.51 -5.96
CA CYS A 477 -8.54 -19.77 -4.81
C CYS A 477 -7.38 -19.07 -4.12
N GLY A 478 -7.67 -18.02 -3.37
CA GLY A 478 -6.62 -17.34 -2.63
C GLY A 478 -7.14 -16.28 -1.68
N VAL A 479 -6.20 -15.62 -1.03
CA VAL A 479 -6.47 -14.57 -0.05
C VAL A 479 -5.44 -13.46 -0.16
N SER A 480 -5.91 -12.22 0.01
CA SER A 480 -5.10 -11.02 0.07
C SER A 480 -5.24 -10.36 1.43
N PHE A 481 -4.13 -10.04 2.08
CA PHE A 481 -4.11 -9.26 3.33
C PHE A 481 -3.96 -7.77 3.01
N GLY A 482 -4.86 -6.97 3.56
CA GLY A 482 -4.80 -5.52 3.60
C GLY A 482 -3.78 -5.05 4.63
N ILE A 483 -2.49 -5.27 4.34
CA ILE A 483 -1.41 -5.13 5.32
C ILE A 483 -1.29 -3.69 5.87
N GLU A 484 -1.69 -2.66 5.12
CA GLU A 484 -1.74 -1.29 5.61
C GLU A 484 -2.62 -1.12 6.85
N ARG A 485 -3.75 -1.82 6.93
CA ARG A 485 -4.64 -1.80 8.10
C ARG A 485 -4.02 -2.56 9.27
N LEU A 486 -3.39 -3.69 8.99
CA LEU A 486 -2.65 -4.46 10.01
C LEU A 486 -1.51 -3.62 10.61
N PHE A 487 -0.77 -2.87 9.79
CA PHE A 487 0.26 -1.96 10.27
C PHE A 487 -0.30 -0.88 11.19
N ALA A 488 -1.45 -0.27 10.84
CA ALA A 488 -2.08 0.75 11.68
C ALA A 488 -2.48 0.19 13.06
N ILE A 489 -3.05 -1.01 13.11
CA ILE A 489 -3.40 -1.70 14.36
C ILE A 489 -2.14 -1.96 15.22
N ILE A 490 -1.11 -2.56 14.61
CA ILE A 490 0.12 -2.94 15.31
C ILE A 490 0.88 -1.71 15.80
N GLN A 491 0.93 -0.65 14.99
CA GLN A 491 1.55 0.61 15.38
C GLN A 491 0.85 1.22 16.60
N LYS A 492 -0.48 1.26 16.63
CA LYS A 492 -1.25 1.76 17.77
C LYS A 492 -0.96 0.95 19.04
N LYS A 493 -0.93 -0.40 18.95
CA LYS A 493 -0.54 -1.26 20.07
C LYS A 493 0.87 -0.95 20.59
N LEU A 494 1.84 -0.74 19.69
CA LEU A 494 3.22 -0.42 20.06
C LEU A 494 3.33 0.96 20.73
N GLU A 495 2.50 1.92 20.32
CA GLU A 495 2.42 3.25 20.94
C GLU A 495 1.83 3.18 22.37
N GLU A 496 0.82 2.33 22.59
CA GLU A 496 0.21 2.10 23.92
C GLU A 496 1.20 1.47 24.91
N VAL A 497 1.98 0.48 24.46
CA VAL A 497 3.00 -0.19 25.29
C VAL A 497 4.22 0.71 25.53
N LYS A 498 4.38 1.81 24.77
CA LYS A 498 5.53 2.74 24.80
C LYS A 498 6.89 2.02 24.66
N LYS A 499 6.91 0.86 24.02
CA LYS A 499 8.15 0.10 23.83
C LYS A 499 8.99 0.77 22.74
N PRO A 500 10.28 1.05 22.99
CA PRO A 500 11.13 1.62 21.95
C PRO A 500 11.35 0.59 20.84
N ILE A 501 11.28 1.04 19.58
CA ILE A 501 11.49 0.21 18.40
C ILE A 501 12.89 0.46 17.86
N ARG A 502 13.71 -0.59 17.85
CA ARG A 502 15.05 -0.55 17.28
C ARG A 502 14.98 -0.55 15.76
N THR A 503 15.67 0.42 15.14
CA THR A 503 15.64 0.68 13.69
C THR A 503 16.93 0.29 12.97
N VAL A 504 17.91 -0.22 13.71
CA VAL A 504 19.20 -0.69 13.21
C VAL A 504 19.49 -2.07 13.78
N GLU A 505 20.19 -2.91 13.03
CA GLU A 505 20.51 -4.27 13.47
C GLU A 505 21.91 -4.41 14.10
N THR A 506 22.61 -3.30 14.29
CA THR A 506 23.99 -3.25 14.81
C THR A 506 24.11 -3.84 16.21
N ASP A 507 24.81 -4.97 16.33
CA ASP A 507 25.00 -5.68 17.59
C ASP A 507 26.11 -5.06 18.45
N ILE A 508 27.16 -4.51 17.82
CA ILE A 508 28.32 -3.98 18.55
C ILE A 508 28.84 -2.67 17.95
N TYR A 509 29.20 -1.72 18.81
CA TYR A 509 29.80 -0.45 18.40
C TYR A 509 31.27 -0.39 18.79
N ILE A 510 32.17 -0.13 17.83
CA ILE A 510 33.59 0.00 18.09
C ILE A 510 33.89 1.43 18.53
N ALA A 511 34.21 1.60 19.80
CA ALA A 511 34.48 2.87 20.46
C ALA A 511 35.94 3.02 20.87
N SER A 512 36.40 4.27 21.01
CA SER A 512 37.67 4.58 21.66
C SER A 512 37.57 5.90 22.43
N ALA A 513 38.26 6.00 23.57
CA ALA A 513 38.31 7.24 24.36
C ALA A 513 39.47 8.17 23.97
N GLN A 514 40.58 7.59 23.53
CA GLN A 514 41.82 8.30 23.22
C GLN A 514 41.87 8.78 21.77
N LYS A 515 42.76 9.76 21.51
CA LYS A 515 43.01 10.30 20.17
C LYS A 515 43.86 9.33 19.34
N GLY A 516 43.87 9.48 18.02
CA GLY A 516 44.73 8.68 17.12
C GLY A 516 44.27 7.23 16.87
N MET A 517 43.15 6.82 17.47
CA MET A 517 42.66 5.44 17.42
C MET A 517 41.82 5.10 16.18
N LEU A 518 41.62 6.04 15.25
CA LEU A 518 40.77 5.83 14.06
C LEU A 518 41.20 4.60 13.26
N VAL A 519 42.49 4.46 12.95
CA VAL A 519 43.00 3.34 12.16
C VAL A 519 42.76 2.00 12.87
N SER A 520 42.93 1.95 14.19
CA SER A 520 42.65 0.76 14.99
C SER A 520 41.17 0.39 14.97
N ARG A 521 40.27 1.37 15.14
CA ARG A 521 38.82 1.14 15.02
C ARG A 521 38.45 0.61 13.63
N LEU A 522 39.05 1.16 12.57
CA LEU A 522 38.82 0.72 11.19
C LEU A 522 39.33 -0.71 10.92
N LYS A 523 40.45 -1.11 11.51
CA LYS A 523 40.95 -2.49 11.42
C LYS A 523 40.01 -3.48 12.10
N ILE A 524 39.56 -3.15 13.31
CA ILE A 524 38.66 -4.02 14.08
C ILE A 524 37.28 -4.12 13.42
N ILE A 525 36.69 -3.00 13.02
CA ILE A 525 35.36 -3.04 12.38
C ILE A 525 35.39 -3.81 11.05
N ARG A 526 36.50 -3.74 10.30
CA ARG A 526 36.69 -4.59 9.12
C ARG A 526 36.68 -6.07 9.51
N GLN A 527 37.42 -6.48 10.55
CA GLN A 527 37.41 -7.87 11.02
C GLN A 527 35.99 -8.32 11.39
N MET A 528 35.19 -7.46 12.01
CA MET A 528 33.79 -7.74 12.30
C MET A 528 32.99 -8.00 11.01
N TRP A 529 33.06 -7.09 10.04
CA TRP A 529 32.33 -7.22 8.78
C TRP A 529 32.78 -8.41 7.93
N ASP A 530 34.09 -8.69 7.87
CA ASP A 530 34.66 -9.85 7.17
C ASP A 530 34.13 -11.19 7.75
N HIS A 531 33.56 -11.17 8.96
CA HIS A 531 32.93 -12.32 9.64
C HIS A 531 31.41 -12.17 9.83
N ASN A 532 30.75 -11.32 9.03
CA ASN A 532 29.30 -11.08 9.06
C ASN A 532 28.76 -10.58 10.41
N LEU A 533 29.60 -9.95 11.23
CA LEU A 533 29.17 -9.31 12.46
C LEU A 533 28.66 -7.89 12.19
N ARG A 534 27.50 -7.59 12.76
CA ARG A 534 26.80 -6.31 12.58
C ARG A 534 27.43 -5.24 13.48
N ALA A 535 28.40 -4.50 12.96
CA ALA A 535 29.18 -3.52 13.72
C ALA A 535 29.18 -2.10 13.11
N GLU A 536 29.29 -1.08 13.97
CA GLU A 536 29.44 0.35 13.59
C GLU A 536 30.58 1.04 14.35
N THR A 537 31.08 2.17 13.84
CA THR A 537 32.03 3.04 14.56
C THR A 537 31.80 4.51 14.17
N SER A 538 32.35 5.44 14.94
CA SER A 538 32.26 6.87 14.64
C SER A 538 33.12 7.25 13.44
N PHE A 539 32.56 8.04 12.52
CA PHE A 539 33.31 8.68 11.43
C PHE A 539 34.12 9.91 11.87
N LYS A 540 34.09 10.28 13.16
CA LYS A 540 35.02 11.29 13.70
C LYS A 540 36.37 10.64 13.95
N ALA A 541 37.47 11.33 13.66
CA ALA A 541 38.81 10.82 14.00
C ALA A 541 38.94 10.57 15.52
N ASN A 542 38.51 11.54 16.33
CA ASN A 542 38.65 11.54 17.78
C ASN A 542 37.28 11.79 18.47
N PRO A 543 36.35 10.83 18.45
CA PRO A 543 35.05 10.96 19.12
C PRO A 543 35.22 10.94 20.64
N LYS A 544 34.37 11.67 21.38
CA LYS A 544 34.29 11.52 22.83
C LYS A 544 33.64 10.17 23.16
N LEU A 545 34.11 9.49 24.21
CA LEU A 545 33.52 8.21 24.62
C LEU A 545 32.04 8.36 25.01
N LEU A 546 31.70 9.44 25.72
CA LEU A 546 30.31 9.72 26.12
C LEU A 546 29.37 9.80 24.90
N ASP A 547 29.73 10.56 23.86
CA ASP A 547 28.93 10.69 22.64
C ASP A 547 28.72 9.34 21.95
N GLN A 548 29.71 8.44 22.01
CA GLN A 548 29.64 7.10 21.42
C GLN A 548 28.69 6.19 22.22
N LEU A 549 28.77 6.23 23.55
CA LEU A 549 27.85 5.46 24.41
C LEU A 549 26.42 5.98 24.29
N GLN A 550 26.21 7.30 24.24
CA GLN A 550 24.91 7.91 23.99
C GLN A 550 24.35 7.55 22.60
N TYR A 551 25.22 7.46 21.59
CA TYR A 551 24.82 6.95 20.28
C TYR A 551 24.29 5.52 20.40
N CYS A 552 24.99 4.64 21.12
CA CYS A 552 24.54 3.27 21.35
C CYS A 552 23.20 3.22 22.09
N GLU A 553 23.02 4.02 23.14
CA GLU A 553 21.75 4.13 23.89
C GLU A 553 20.61 4.58 22.97
N SER A 554 20.81 5.66 22.19
CA SER A 554 19.79 6.22 21.29
C SER A 554 19.37 5.26 20.16
N ARG A 555 20.31 4.42 19.70
CA ARG A 555 20.11 3.42 18.64
C ARG A 555 19.76 2.03 19.17
N MET A 556 19.75 1.85 20.48
CA MET A 556 19.58 0.55 21.16
C MET A 556 20.59 -0.51 20.69
N ILE A 557 21.84 -0.09 20.48
CA ILE A 557 22.96 -1.02 20.23
C ILE A 557 23.32 -1.65 21.59
N PRO A 558 23.32 -3.00 21.71
CA PRO A 558 23.47 -3.65 23.01
C PRO A 558 24.89 -3.56 23.55
N PHE A 559 25.91 -3.49 22.68
CA PHE A 559 27.31 -3.58 23.09
C PHE A 559 28.20 -2.47 22.51
N ALA A 560 29.19 -2.06 23.30
CA ALA A 560 30.31 -1.24 22.82
C ALA A 560 31.64 -1.94 23.09
N LEU A 561 32.43 -2.17 22.04
CA LEU A 561 33.82 -2.63 22.13
C LEU A 561 34.72 -1.40 22.22
N ILE A 562 35.30 -1.19 23.39
CA ILE A 562 36.13 -0.04 23.73
C ILE A 562 37.61 -0.42 23.59
N ILE A 563 38.34 0.35 22.77
CA ILE A 563 39.79 0.26 22.62
C ILE A 563 40.50 1.48 23.19
N GLY A 564 41.64 1.23 23.83
CA GLY A 564 42.61 2.21 24.30
C GLY A 564 44.04 1.72 24.01
N GLU A 565 45.02 2.62 24.11
CA GLU A 565 46.43 2.37 23.88
C GLU A 565 46.97 1.30 24.84
N GLU A 566 46.57 1.33 26.12
CA GLU A 566 46.98 0.32 27.10
C GLU A 566 46.36 -1.05 26.80
N GLU A 567 45.07 -1.09 26.45
CA GLU A 567 44.39 -2.33 26.07
C GLU A 567 44.98 -2.93 24.79
N LEU A 568 45.24 -2.10 23.76
CA LEU A 568 45.91 -2.54 22.54
C LEU A 568 47.33 -3.06 22.81
N ALA A 569 48.10 -2.40 23.68
CA ALA A 569 49.44 -2.84 24.06
C ALA A 569 49.42 -4.20 24.79
N LYS A 570 48.34 -4.49 25.51
CA LYS A 570 48.09 -5.79 26.18
C LYS A 570 47.36 -6.80 25.29
N ASN A 571 47.10 -6.47 24.02
CA ASN A 571 46.35 -7.29 23.08
C ASN A 571 44.94 -7.69 23.58
N VAL A 572 44.26 -6.77 24.27
CA VAL A 572 42.90 -6.95 24.80
C VAL A 572 42.01 -5.77 24.44
N CYS A 573 40.70 -5.91 24.63
CA CYS A 573 39.74 -4.80 24.59
C CYS A 573 38.66 -5.02 25.63
N LYS A 574 37.85 -3.97 25.89
CA LYS A 574 36.72 -4.05 26.81
C LYS A 574 35.42 -4.09 26.02
N VAL A 575 34.58 -5.07 26.26
CA VAL A 575 33.20 -5.09 25.77
C VAL A 575 32.29 -4.66 26.90
N ARG A 576 31.61 -3.54 26.69
CA ARG A 576 30.62 -2.98 27.60
C ARG A 576 29.22 -3.33 27.13
N GLU A 577 28.42 -3.90 28.01
CA GLU A 577 26.97 -3.98 27.80
C GLU A 577 26.33 -2.63 28.14
N ILE A 578 25.60 -2.06 27.19
CA ILE A 578 25.07 -0.70 27.30
C ILE A 578 23.95 -0.62 28.35
N GLY A 579 23.10 -1.65 28.43
CA GLY A 579 21.97 -1.69 29.36
C GLY A 579 22.39 -1.83 30.83
N THR A 580 23.28 -2.78 31.13
CA THR A 580 23.76 -3.08 32.50
C THR A 580 24.93 -2.21 32.91
N ARG A 581 25.69 -1.69 31.93
CA ARG A 581 26.97 -0.99 32.09
C ARG A 581 28.12 -1.89 32.55
N ASP A 582 27.91 -3.20 32.57
CA ASP A 582 28.96 -4.16 32.90
C ASP A 582 30.02 -4.20 31.79
N GLU A 583 31.27 -4.36 32.20
CA GLU A 583 32.42 -4.44 31.29
C GLU A 583 33.13 -5.78 31.44
N LEU A 584 33.44 -6.39 30.31
CA LEU A 584 34.21 -7.62 30.22
C LEU A 584 35.46 -7.36 29.38
N THR A 585 36.62 -7.81 29.86
CA THR A 585 37.85 -7.77 29.05
C THR A 585 37.96 -9.04 28.22
N ILE A 586 38.15 -8.89 26.91
CA ILE A 586 38.35 -10.00 25.97
C ILE A 586 39.64 -9.81 25.16
N SER A 587 40.18 -10.91 24.63
CA SER A 587 41.40 -10.88 23.81
C SER A 587 41.11 -10.27 22.43
N LEU A 588 42.08 -9.52 21.89
CA LEU A 588 42.06 -9.07 20.50
C LEU A 588 42.48 -10.18 19.51
N THR A 589 43.08 -11.26 20.01
CA THR A 589 43.37 -12.45 19.19
C THR A 589 42.06 -13.10 18.79
N ASN A 590 41.79 -13.22 17.48
CA ASN A 590 40.54 -13.74 16.93
C ASN A 590 39.30 -13.02 17.49
N ILE A 591 39.37 -11.69 17.61
CA ILE A 591 38.35 -10.85 18.24
C ILE A 591 36.95 -11.07 17.65
N GLU A 592 36.85 -11.36 16.35
CA GLU A 592 35.60 -11.70 15.68
C GLU A 592 34.94 -12.95 16.28
N GLN A 593 35.71 -13.97 16.66
CA GLN A 593 35.18 -15.21 17.22
C GLN A 593 34.70 -14.98 18.66
N GLU A 594 35.45 -14.20 19.44
CA GLU A 594 35.06 -13.83 20.80
C GLU A 594 33.79 -12.99 20.80
N VAL A 595 33.71 -11.98 19.93
CA VAL A 595 32.53 -11.12 19.79
C VAL A 595 31.32 -11.93 19.31
N SER A 596 31.50 -12.85 18.35
CA SER A 596 30.41 -13.75 17.91
C SER A 596 29.88 -14.58 19.07
N LYS A 597 30.76 -15.29 19.80
CA LYS A 597 30.37 -16.11 20.97
C LYS A 597 29.66 -15.27 22.03
N PHE A 598 30.14 -14.06 22.27
CA PHE A 598 29.56 -13.15 23.23
C PHE A 598 28.15 -12.71 22.82
N ILE A 599 27.96 -12.33 21.56
CA ILE A 599 26.63 -11.97 21.01
C ILE A 599 25.68 -13.17 21.05
N ASP A 600 26.14 -14.37 20.70
CA ASP A 600 25.32 -15.59 20.67
C ASP A 600 24.91 -16.04 22.08
N ALA A 601 25.83 -15.94 23.05
CA ALA A 601 25.52 -16.18 24.46
C ALA A 601 24.44 -15.21 24.96
N TRP A 602 24.54 -13.93 24.62
CA TRP A 602 23.53 -12.93 24.99
C TRP A 602 22.17 -13.19 24.33
N LYS A 603 22.13 -13.49 23.03
CA LYS A 603 20.89 -13.81 22.30
C LYS A 603 20.20 -15.06 22.86
N SER A 604 20.95 -16.03 23.36
CA SER A 604 20.42 -17.28 23.92
C SER A 604 20.12 -17.23 25.43
N GLY A 605 20.51 -16.16 26.14
CA GLY A 605 20.46 -16.10 27.60
C GLY A 605 21.47 -17.01 28.31
N SER A 606 22.51 -17.48 27.59
CA SER A 606 23.57 -18.34 28.11
C SER A 606 24.73 -17.51 28.71
N LYS A 607 25.51 -18.10 29.63
CA LYS A 607 26.74 -17.45 30.13
C LYS A 607 27.85 -17.51 29.08
N TYR A 608 28.48 -16.38 28.79
CA TYR A 608 29.68 -16.32 27.96
C TYR A 608 30.85 -17.05 28.64
N ARG A 609 31.64 -17.78 27.85
CA ARG A 609 32.88 -18.45 28.27
C ARG A 609 34.00 -18.04 27.31
N PRO A 610 35.09 -17.40 27.80
CA PRO A 610 36.23 -17.05 26.97
C PRO A 610 36.89 -18.29 26.37
N THR A 611 37.46 -18.17 25.17
CA THR A 611 38.34 -19.22 24.65
C THR A 611 39.63 -19.21 25.47
N SER A 612 39.95 -20.32 26.15
CA SER A 612 41.18 -20.43 26.94
C SER A 612 42.40 -20.35 26.03
N GLU A 613 43.40 -19.55 26.40
CA GLU A 613 44.75 -19.63 25.85
C GLU A 613 45.37 -20.98 26.23
N SER A 614 45.13 -22.02 25.43
CA SER A 614 45.83 -23.31 25.57
C SER A 614 46.12 -23.91 24.20
N SER A 615 47.16 -23.41 23.56
CA SER A 615 48.01 -24.21 22.67
C SER A 615 49.39 -23.57 22.59
N GLN A 616 50.15 -23.64 23.69
CA GLN A 616 51.61 -23.63 23.55
C GLN A 616 52.00 -24.95 22.88
N PRO A 617 52.71 -24.95 21.73
CA PRO A 617 53.28 -26.16 21.19
C PRO A 617 54.33 -26.66 22.18
N SER A 618 54.22 -27.92 22.60
CA SER A 618 55.20 -28.61 23.42
C SER A 618 56.59 -28.45 22.81
N SER A 619 57.54 -27.96 23.62
CA SER A 619 58.95 -27.81 23.28
C SER A 619 59.52 -29.06 22.60
N PRO A 620 60.40 -28.92 21.59
CA PRO A 620 61.07 -30.06 21.01
C PRO A 620 62.05 -30.65 22.03
N MET A 621 61.87 -31.93 22.37
CA MET A 621 62.93 -32.69 23.03
C MET A 621 64.15 -32.67 22.11
N SER A 622 65.28 -32.22 22.66
CA SER A 622 66.60 -32.26 22.03
C SER A 622 67.42 -33.38 22.67
N PRO A 623 68.48 -33.82 21.99
CA PRO A 623 68.55 -34.91 21.02
C PRO A 623 68.49 -36.31 21.65
#